data_AF-A0A2V6N097-F1
#
_entry.id   AF-A0A2V6N097-F1
#
_cell.length_a   1.000
_cell.length_b   1.000
_cell.length_c   1.000
_cell.angle_alpha   90.00
_cell.angle_beta   90.00
_cell.angle_gamma   90.00
#
_symmetry.space_group_name_H-M   'P 1'
#
loop_
_entity.id
_entity.type
_entity.pdbx_description
1 polymer ?
#
loop_
_entity_poly.entity_id
_entity_poly.type
_entity_poly.pdbx_seq_one_letter_code
_entity_poly.pdbx_strand_id
1 'polypeptide(L)'
;AIDANGPNRIDITPLKRTYMQVTIDDDPTKPALERWVSPSDGTVEFRGHRFSVRVLDREAVQIRKNGKIVSNGDTDLRITAQ
;
A
#
# COMPACT_ATOMS: atom_id res chain seq x y z
N ALA A 1 -15.76 -14.01 -13.50
CA ALA A 1 -15.13 -14.56 -12.28
C ALA A 1 -13.99 -13.64 -11.92
N ILE A 2 -13.92 -13.16 -10.68
CA ILE A 2 -12.69 -12.57 -10.16
C ILE A 2 -11.70 -13.71 -10.02
N ASP A 3 -10.86 -13.85 -11.02
CA ASP A 3 -9.65 -14.63 -11.03
C ASP A 3 -8.85 -14.34 -9.75
N ALA A 4 -8.85 -15.29 -8.82
CA ALA A 4 -8.06 -15.22 -7.59
C ALA A 4 -6.53 -15.15 -7.84
N ASN A 5 -6.10 -15.24 -9.11
CA ASN A 5 -4.71 -15.12 -9.56
C ASN A 5 -4.46 -13.85 -10.41
N GLY A 6 -5.44 -12.96 -10.59
CA GLY A 6 -5.26 -11.70 -11.31
C GLY A 6 -4.54 -10.65 -10.45
N PRO A 7 -3.97 -9.59 -11.06
CA PRO A 7 -3.31 -8.53 -10.31
C PRO A 7 -4.31 -7.81 -9.40
N ASN A 8 -3.93 -7.65 -8.15
CA ASN A 8 -4.62 -6.85 -7.15
C ASN A 8 -4.40 -5.36 -7.43
N ARG A 9 -5.39 -4.53 -7.07
CA ARG A 9 -5.26 -3.08 -6.98
C ARG A 9 -5.20 -2.68 -5.50
N ILE A 10 -4.22 -1.86 -5.13
CA ILE A 10 -4.22 -1.21 -3.83
C ILE A 10 -4.34 0.31 -3.99
N ASP A 11 -5.21 0.90 -3.17
CA ASP A 11 -5.41 2.34 -3.07
C ASP A 11 -4.91 2.76 -1.68
N ILE A 12 -3.93 3.68 -1.62
CA ILE A 12 -3.38 4.19 -0.35
C ILE A 12 -3.70 5.68 -0.23
N THR A 13 -4.46 6.03 0.80
CA THR A 13 -4.82 7.41 1.13
C THR A 13 -4.08 7.85 2.39
N PRO A 14 -3.16 8.83 2.31
CA PRO A 14 -2.55 9.44 3.49
C PRO A 14 -3.59 10.22 4.29
N LEU A 15 -3.63 9.97 5.60
CA LEU A 15 -4.49 10.66 6.58
C LEU A 15 -3.70 11.68 7.41
N LYS A 16 -2.39 11.47 7.55
CA LYS A 16 -1.43 12.37 8.21
C LYS A 16 -0.13 12.36 7.41
N ARG A 17 0.78 13.31 7.68
CA ARG A 17 2.10 13.28 7.08
C ARG A 17 2.87 12.06 7.60
N THR A 18 3.33 11.20 6.70
CA THR A 18 4.15 10.02 7.04
C THR A 18 5.18 9.77 5.94
N TYR A 19 6.31 9.18 6.30
CA TYR A 19 7.16 8.53 5.30
C TYR A 19 6.46 7.27 4.83
N MET A 20 6.51 6.99 3.52
CA MET A 20 5.91 5.81 2.93
C MET A 20 6.83 5.22 1.87
N GLN A 21 7.06 3.92 1.98
CA GLN A 21 7.72 3.11 0.96
C GLN A 21 6.76 2.00 0.50
N VAL A 22 6.58 1.88 -0.81
CA VAL A 22 5.74 0.84 -1.43
C VAL A 22 6.60 0.05 -2.40
N THR A 23 6.63 -1.27 -2.21
CA THR A 23 7.23 -2.23 -3.12
C THR A 23 6.13 -3.11 -3.71
N ILE A 24 6.23 -3.39 -5.01
CA ILE A 24 5.30 -4.25 -5.75
C ILE A 24 6.05 -5.53 -6.15
N ASP A 25 5.36 -6.66 -6.07
CA ASP A 25 5.84 -8.01 -6.42
C ASP A 25 7.15 -8.40 -5.71
N ASP A 26 7.33 -7.88 -4.49
CA ASP A 26 8.48 -8.13 -3.61
C ASP A 26 9.85 -7.85 -4.24
N ASP A 27 9.97 -6.85 -5.13
CA ASP A 27 11.27 -6.33 -5.59
C ASP A 27 11.76 -5.15 -4.72
N PRO A 28 12.54 -5.39 -3.65
CA PRO A 28 12.98 -4.33 -2.74
C PRO A 28 14.00 -3.38 -3.38
N THR A 29 14.58 -3.71 -4.53
CA THR A 29 15.61 -2.90 -5.19
C THR A 29 15.03 -1.70 -5.94
N LYS A 30 13.72 -1.74 -6.21
CA LYS A 30 13.01 -0.73 -6.97
C LYS A 30 11.63 -0.44 -6.38
N PRO A 31 11.54 0.33 -5.27
CA PRO A 31 10.26 0.73 -4.73
C PRO A 31 9.46 1.54 -5.76
N ALA A 32 8.17 1.24 -5.88
CA ALA A 32 7.23 1.98 -6.72
C ALA A 32 6.96 3.39 -6.16
N LEU A 33 7.15 3.56 -4.86
CA LEU A 33 7.11 4.85 -4.18
C LEU A 33 8.05 4.80 -2.98
N GLU A 34 8.84 5.85 -2.79
CA GLU A 34 9.64 6.05 -1.58
C GLU A 34 9.80 7.55 -1.30
N ARG A 35 8.90 8.13 -0.48
CA ARG A 35 8.92 9.55 -0.13
C ARG A 35 8.05 9.87 1.09
N TRP A 36 8.17 11.11 1.56
CA TRP A 36 7.14 11.70 2.43
C TRP A 36 5.84 11.94 1.65
N VAL A 37 4.72 11.56 2.26
CA VAL A 37 3.36 11.78 1.77
C VAL A 37 2.50 12.46 2.83
N SER A 38 1.43 13.10 2.40
CA SER A 38 0.53 13.90 3.21
C SER A 38 -0.89 13.88 2.61
N PRO A 39 -1.94 14.31 3.34
CA PRO A 39 -3.29 14.32 2.81
C PRO A 39 -3.47 15.11 1.49
N SER A 40 -2.67 16.15 1.26
CA SER A 40 -2.70 16.95 0.02
C SER A 40 -2.18 16.22 -1.21
N ASP A 41 -1.43 15.12 -1.04
CA ASP A 41 -1.00 14.26 -2.16
C ASP A 41 -2.15 13.44 -2.75
N GLY A 42 -3.28 13.33 -2.05
CA GLY A 42 -4.41 12.52 -2.46
C GLY A 42 -4.14 11.01 -2.37
N THR A 43 -4.99 10.22 -3.01
CA THR A 43 -4.86 8.75 -3.02
C THR A 43 -3.93 8.31 -4.14
N VAL A 44 -2.98 7.42 -3.84
CA VAL A 44 -2.13 6.76 -4.84
C VAL A 44 -2.63 5.35 -5.11
N GLU A 45 -2.60 4.94 -6.39
CA GLU A 45 -3.02 3.60 -6.85
C GLU A 45 -1.79 2.79 -7.29
N PHE A 46 -1.75 1.51 -6.89
CA PHE A 46 -0.78 0.55 -7.39
C PHE A 46 -1.46 -0.74 -7.86
N ARG A 47 -0.83 -1.45 -8.81
CA ARG A 47 -1.30 -2.74 -9.33
C ARG A 47 -0.16 -3.75 -9.32
N GLY A 48 -0.47 -5.00 -8.98
CA GLY A 48 0.52 -6.08 -8.81
C GLY A 48 -0.08 -7.27 -8.06
N HIS A 49 0.69 -8.32 -7.87
CA HIS A 49 0.24 -9.52 -7.15
C HIS A 49 0.48 -9.38 -5.66
N ARG A 50 1.69 -8.94 -5.27
CA ARG A 50 2.09 -8.72 -3.86
C ARG A 50 2.55 -7.30 -3.61
N PHE A 51 2.35 -6.83 -2.39
CA PHE A 51 2.73 -5.48 -1.97
C PHE A 51 3.36 -5.50 -0.58
N SER A 52 4.37 -4.67 -0.42
CA SER A 52 4.94 -4.34 0.88
C SER A 52 4.85 -2.83 1.09
N VAL A 53 4.13 -2.43 2.13
CA VAL A 53 3.93 -1.02 2.50
C VAL A 53 4.59 -0.78 3.85
N ARG A 54 5.61 0.08 3.86
CA ARG A 54 6.27 0.58 5.07
C ARG A 54 5.83 2.01 5.33
N VAL A 55 5.43 2.27 6.57
CA VAL A 55 5.04 3.60 7.05
C VAL A 55 5.64 3.85 8.43
N LEU A 56 5.67 5.11 8.88
CA LEU A 56 6.05 5.41 10.28
C LEU A 56 4.88 5.19 11.24
N ASP A 57 3.66 5.49 10.80
CA ASP A 57 2.45 5.30 11.57
C ASP A 57 1.42 4.57 10.70
N ARG A 58 0.95 3.40 11.16
CA ARG A 58 -0.06 2.60 10.46
C ARG A 58 -1.37 3.35 10.29
N GLU A 59 -1.72 4.18 11.26
CA GLU A 59 -2.94 5.00 11.27
C GLU A 59 -2.79 6.28 10.45
N ALA A 60 -1.57 6.61 9.98
CA ALA A 60 -1.36 7.72 9.06
C ALA A 60 -1.78 7.41 7.62
N VAL A 61 -2.16 6.16 7.31
CA VAL A 61 -2.66 5.76 5.99
C VAL A 61 -3.88 4.86 6.09
N GLN A 62 -4.83 5.06 5.19
CA GLN A 62 -5.88 4.08 4.89
C GLN A 62 -5.51 3.33 3.63
N ILE A 63 -5.56 2.00 3.68
CA ILE A 63 -5.25 1.14 2.54
C ILE A 63 -6.49 0.34 2.18
N ARG A 64 -6.84 0.33 0.89
CA ARG A 64 -7.87 -0.54 0.32
C ARG A 64 -7.24 -1.48 -0.69
N LYS A 65 -7.61 -2.77 -0.64
CA LYS A 65 -7.27 -3.77 -1.65
C LYS A 65 -8.55 -4.13 -2.41
N ASN A 66 -8.54 -3.96 -3.72
CA ASN A 66 -9.69 -4.20 -4.59
C ASN A 66 -10.97 -3.52 -4.07
N GLY A 67 -10.84 -2.29 -3.55
CA GLY A 67 -11.93 -1.49 -2.97
C GLY A 67 -12.33 -1.83 -1.53
N LYS A 68 -11.76 -2.86 -0.90
CA LYS A 68 -12.05 -3.24 0.50
C LYS A 68 -10.97 -2.73 1.44
N ILE A 69 -11.37 -2.14 2.57
CA ILE A 69 -10.43 -1.68 3.60
C ILE A 69 -9.65 -2.88 4.15
N VAL A 70 -8.33 -2.75 4.21
CA VAL A 70 -7.44 -3.73 4.82
C VAL A 70 -6.96 -3.16 6.15
N SER A 71 -7.28 -3.84 7.25
CA SER A 71 -6.89 -3.43 8.60
C SER A 71 -5.58 -4.07 9.03
N ASN A 72 -5.40 -5.40 8.94
CA ASN A 72 -4.13 -6.14 9.06
C ASN A 72 -4.34 -7.63 8.65
N GLY A 73 -3.27 -8.34 8.28
CA GLY A 73 -3.30 -9.80 8.07
C GLY A 73 -3.70 -10.27 6.66
N ASP A 74 -3.30 -9.55 5.61
CA ASP A 74 -3.53 -9.96 4.21
C ASP A 74 -2.29 -10.68 3.65
N THR A 75 -2.50 -11.79 2.94
CA THR A 75 -1.42 -12.63 2.38
C THR A 75 -0.65 -11.93 1.25
N ASP A 76 -1.31 -11.04 0.53
CA ASP A 76 -0.73 -10.33 -0.62
C ASP A 76 -0.31 -8.90 -0.28
N LEU A 77 -0.66 -8.40 0.90
CA LEU A 77 -0.33 -7.05 1.36
C LEU A 77 0.26 -7.10 2.77
N ARG A 78 1.58 -6.92 2.83
CA ARG A 78 2.30 -6.75 4.09
C ARG A 78 2.36 -5.27 4.45
N ILE A 79 1.93 -4.93 5.66
CA ILE A 79 2.04 -3.57 6.20
C ILE A 79 2.90 -3.61 7.45
N THR A 80 3.93 -2.79 7.48
CA THR A 80 4.84 -2.66 8.63
C THR A 80 4.98 -1.19 9.02
N ALA A 81 4.72 -0.90 10.29
CA ALA A 81 5.03 0.37 10.91
C ALA A 81 6.40 0.29 11.61
N GLN A 82 7.22 1.34 11.52
CA GLN A 82 8.51 1.44 12.19
C GLN A 82 8.40 2.26 13.49
#